data_AF-A0A928PTU7-F1
#
_entry.id   AF-A0A928PTU7-F1
#
_cell.length_a   1.000
_cell.length_b   1.000
_cell.length_c   1.000
_cell.angle_alpha   90.00
_cell.angle_beta   90.00
_cell.angle_gamma   90.00
#
_symmetry.space_group_name_H-M   'P 1'
#
loop_
_entity.id
_entity.type
_entity.pdbx_description
1 polymer ?
#
loop_
_entity_poly.entity_id
_entity_poly.type
_entity_poly.pdbx_seq_one_letter_code
_entity_poly.pdbx_strand_id
1 'polypeptide(L)'
;MDRYNAAVRVELPGWQDDIPFEAVLRRPSLLTMAAEGSIPNELIGAAQKLFCEGYDSALPLDQLGRLLRRIAAEAMVEPTLEQLEAEGCRLTDLQLAAIYNFSQAGVRALEPFRTGGAAAQPAGDE
;
A
#
# COMPACT_ATOMS: atom_id res chain seq x y z
N MET A 1 12.58 21.74 -5.68
CA MET A 1 11.27 21.52 -5.05
C MET A 1 11.00 20.03 -5.11
N ASP A 2 11.29 19.33 -4.01
CA ASP A 2 11.27 17.87 -3.87
C ASP A 2 9.91 17.26 -4.25
N ARG A 3 9.80 16.78 -5.50
CA ARG A 3 8.64 16.00 -5.98
C ARG A 3 8.56 14.60 -5.37
N TYR A 4 9.51 14.23 -4.51
CA TYR A 4 9.65 12.86 -4.00
C TYR A 4 8.52 12.44 -3.05
N ASN A 5 7.77 13.39 -2.49
CA ASN A 5 6.69 13.16 -1.53
C ASN A 5 5.34 13.77 -1.96
N ALA A 6 5.20 14.15 -3.23
CA ALA A 6 3.93 14.67 -3.74
C ALA A 6 2.87 13.56 -3.74
N ALA A 7 1.72 13.86 -3.15
CA ALA A 7 0.59 12.95 -3.14
C ALA A 7 0.03 12.78 -4.57
N VAL A 8 -0.31 11.55 -4.94
CA VAL A 8 -0.79 11.20 -6.29
C VAL A 8 -2.03 10.34 -6.17
N ARG A 9 -3.01 10.59 -7.05
CA ARG A 9 -4.18 9.72 -7.18
C ARG A 9 -3.78 8.42 -7.88
N VAL A 10 -4.18 7.29 -7.31
CA VAL A 10 -3.91 5.94 -7.79
C VAL A 10 -5.15 5.08 -7.68
N GLU A 11 -5.15 4.00 -8.44
CA GLU A 11 -6.16 2.94 -8.37
C GLU A 11 -5.53 1.75 -7.67
N LEU A 12 -6.10 1.37 -6.52
CA LEU A 12 -5.76 0.19 -5.77
C LEU A 12 -6.74 -0.95 -6.10
N PRO A 13 -6.38 -2.21 -5.82
CA PRO A 13 -7.32 -3.32 -5.86
C PRO A 13 -8.58 -3.03 -5.04
N GLY A 14 -9.73 -3.41 -5.58
CA GLY A 14 -11.03 -3.31 -4.90
C GLY A 14 -11.21 -4.24 -3.72
N TRP A 15 -12.31 -4.03 -2.99
CA TRP A 15 -12.87 -5.04 -2.10
C TRP A 15 -13.74 -6.08 -2.83
N GLN A 16 -14.25 -5.71 -4.00
CA GLN A 16 -15.01 -6.57 -4.90
C GLN A 16 -14.23 -6.72 -6.19
N ASP A 17 -14.36 -7.88 -6.82
CA ASP A 17 -13.80 -8.12 -8.15
C ASP A 17 -14.28 -7.01 -9.12
N ASP A 18 -13.38 -6.55 -9.97
CA ASP A 18 -13.60 -5.52 -11.02
C ASP A 18 -13.96 -4.09 -10.56
N ILE A 19 -14.02 -3.79 -9.25
CA ILE A 19 -14.28 -2.42 -8.76
C ILE A 19 -13.01 -1.84 -8.12
N PRO A 20 -12.24 -0.97 -8.81
CA PRO A 20 -11.03 -0.39 -8.23
C PRO A 20 -11.33 0.54 -7.06
N PHE A 21 -10.39 0.60 -6.12
CA PHE A 21 -10.42 1.55 -5.00
C PHE A 21 -9.54 2.75 -5.33
N GLU A 22 -10.16 3.91 -5.59
CA GLU A 22 -9.42 5.16 -5.79
C GLU A 22 -8.90 5.70 -4.46
N ALA A 23 -7.60 5.99 -4.41
CA ALA A 23 -6.96 6.61 -3.26
C ALA A 23 -5.93 7.65 -3.71
N VAL A 24 -5.66 8.63 -2.85
CA VAL A 24 -4.53 9.54 -2.97
C VAL A 24 -3.44 9.05 -2.03
N LEU A 25 -2.29 8.67 -2.59
CA LEU A 25 -1.16 8.15 -1.82
C LEU A 25 0.05 9.07 -1.93
N ARG A 26 0.82 9.16 -0.84
CA ARG A 26 2.20 9.67 -0.83
C ARG A 26 3.17 8.51 -0.61
N ARG A 27 4.46 8.73 -0.87
CA ARG A 27 5.51 7.71 -0.68
C ARG A 27 6.17 7.88 0.69
N PRO A 28 5.74 7.14 1.73
CA PRO A 28 6.44 7.16 2.99
C PRO A 28 7.82 6.53 2.85
N SER A 29 8.78 7.02 3.62
CA SER A 29 10.13 6.47 3.72
C SER A 29 10.22 5.63 4.98
N LEU A 30 10.50 4.32 4.85
CA LEU A 30 10.68 3.44 6.01
C LEU A 30 11.81 3.93 6.94
N LEU A 31 12.88 4.48 6.38
CA LEU A 31 13.98 5.06 7.15
C LEU A 31 13.53 6.30 7.93
N THR A 32 12.72 7.16 7.31
CA THR A 32 12.16 8.36 7.97
C THR A 32 11.18 7.95 9.06
N MET A 33 10.30 6.98 8.79
CA MET A 33 9.36 6.45 9.79
C MET A 33 10.09 5.82 10.98
N ALA A 34 11.18 5.08 10.75
CA ALA A 34 12.00 4.53 11.83
C ALA A 34 12.67 5.65 12.64
N ALA A 35 13.24 6.66 11.97
CA ALA A 35 13.91 7.78 12.62
C ALA A 35 12.97 8.68 13.44
N GLU A 36 11.72 8.85 12.99
CA GLU A 36 10.69 9.68 13.64
C GLU A 36 9.92 8.93 14.75
N GLY A 37 10.22 7.64 14.97
CA GLY A 37 9.50 6.82 15.97
C GLY A 37 8.11 6.36 15.52
N SER A 38 7.80 6.51 14.23
CA SER A 38 6.58 5.98 13.60
C SER A 38 6.61 4.46 13.47
N ILE A 39 7.76 3.80 13.60
CA ILE A 39 7.80 2.34 13.71
C ILE A 39 8.00 1.97 15.18
N PRO A 40 7.07 1.21 15.80
CA PRO A 40 7.25 0.72 17.17
C PRO A 40 8.56 -0.04 17.32
N ASN A 41 9.24 0.11 18.47
CA ASN A 41 10.56 -0.49 18.71
C ASN A 41 10.57 -2.01 18.49
N GLU A 42 9.49 -2.71 18.87
CA GLU A 42 9.35 -4.15 18.66
C GLU A 42 9.25 -4.56 17.18
N LEU A 43 8.95 -3.62 16.27
CA LEU A 43 8.85 -3.82 14.83
C LEU A 43 10.06 -3.32 14.05
N ILE A 44 11.04 -2.64 14.69
CA ILE A 44 12.23 -2.11 13.99
C ILE A 44 13.04 -3.21 13.31
N GLY A 45 13.22 -4.35 13.99
CA GLY A 45 13.91 -5.50 13.39
C GLY A 45 13.17 -6.05 12.15
N ALA A 46 11.84 -6.10 12.19
CA ALA A 46 11.02 -6.49 11.05
C ALA A 46 11.10 -5.47 9.90
N ALA A 47 11.09 -4.17 10.23
CA ALA A 47 11.23 -3.09 9.26
C ALA A 47 12.60 -3.09 8.57
N GLN A 48 13.67 -3.38 9.32
CA GLN A 48 15.01 -3.51 8.77
C GLN A 48 15.11 -4.69 7.79
N LYS A 49 14.57 -5.87 8.17
CA LYS A 49 14.51 -7.02 7.27
C LYS A 49 13.71 -6.72 6.01
N LEU A 50 12.51 -6.16 6.16
CA LEU A 50 11.66 -5.81 5.02
C LEU A 50 12.36 -4.82 4.07
N PHE A 51 13.10 -3.86 4.61
CA PHE A 51 13.84 -2.86 3.84
C PHE A 51 15.08 -3.45 3.12
N CYS A 52 15.87 -4.27 3.80
CA CYS A 52 17.12 -4.81 3.26
C CYS A 52 16.92 -6.07 2.39
N GLU A 53 15.97 -6.92 2.75
CA GLU A 53 15.79 -8.28 2.21
C GLU A 53 14.46 -8.42 1.43
N GLY A 54 13.52 -7.49 1.59
CA GLY A 54 12.19 -7.56 0.97
C GLY A 54 11.24 -8.49 1.73
N TYR A 55 10.23 -9.02 1.04
CA TYR A 55 9.31 -10.01 1.62
C TYR A 55 10.03 -11.34 1.81
N ASP A 56 10.56 -11.58 3.01
CA ASP A 56 11.10 -12.87 3.42
C ASP A 56 10.05 -13.67 4.22
N SER A 57 9.94 -14.96 3.92
CA SER A 57 9.23 -15.96 4.72
C SER A 57 9.66 -16.07 6.19
N ALA A 58 10.83 -15.55 6.55
CA ALA A 58 11.33 -15.48 7.92
C ALA A 58 10.69 -14.34 8.75
N LEU A 59 9.89 -13.45 8.15
CA LEU A 59 9.15 -12.42 8.87
C LEU A 59 7.90 -13.01 9.53
N PRO A 60 7.72 -12.88 10.85
CA PRO A 60 6.49 -13.26 11.51
C PRO A 60 5.29 -12.53 10.91
N LEU A 61 4.23 -13.27 10.60
CA LEU A 61 3.07 -12.74 9.87
C LEU A 61 2.38 -11.59 10.62
N ASP A 62 2.36 -11.64 11.95
CA ASP A 62 1.81 -10.57 12.79
C ASP A 62 2.64 -9.28 12.69
N GLN A 63 3.97 -9.40 12.70
CA GLN A 63 4.89 -8.26 12.56
C GLN A 63 4.79 -7.65 11.16
N LEU A 64 4.72 -8.50 10.13
CA LEU A 64 4.52 -8.07 8.76
C LEU A 64 3.19 -7.32 8.61
N GLY A 65 2.08 -7.88 9.10
CA GLY A 65 0.76 -7.25 9.02
C GLY A 65 0.71 -5.89 9.74
N ARG A 66 1.29 -5.80 10.95
CA ARG A 66 1.38 -4.53 11.71
C ARG A 66 2.24 -3.49 10.96
N LEU A 67 3.35 -3.92 10.37
CA LEU A 67 4.23 -3.03 9.62
C LEU A 67 3.56 -2.52 8.34
N LEU A 68 2.95 -3.40 7.55
CA LEU A 68 2.22 -3.01 6.33
C LEU A 68 1.07 -2.05 6.64
N ARG A 69 0.31 -2.30 7.71
CA ARG A 69 -0.74 -1.37 8.18
C ARG A 69 -0.16 -0.01 8.57
N ARG A 70 1.00 0.04 9.23
CA ARG A 70 1.63 1.31 9.58
C ARG A 70 2.11 2.07 8.35
N ILE A 71 2.66 1.37 7.36
CA ILE A 71 3.04 1.96 6.07
C ILE A 71 1.80 2.50 5.36
N ALA A 72 0.70 1.76 5.34
CA ALA A 72 -0.55 2.20 4.76
C ALA A 72 -1.12 3.44 5.45
N ALA A 73 -1.10 3.48 6.79
CA ALA A 73 -1.52 4.65 7.56
C ALA A 73 -0.74 5.92 7.18
N GLU A 74 0.57 5.80 6.97
CA GLU A 74 1.39 6.93 6.51
C GLU A 74 1.20 7.25 5.02
N ALA A 75 1.01 6.23 4.17
CA ALA A 75 0.91 6.41 2.74
C ALA A 75 -0.43 7.05 2.30
N MET A 76 -1.52 6.71 2.97
CA MET A 76 -2.88 7.12 2.57
C MET A 76 -3.17 8.56 2.99
N VAL A 77 -3.35 9.43 2.00
CA VAL A 77 -3.71 10.84 2.18
C VAL A 77 -5.22 11.01 2.11
N GLU A 78 -5.88 10.35 1.15
CA GLU A 78 -7.34 10.42 0.98
C GLU A 78 -7.88 9.13 0.32
N PRO A 79 -8.88 8.43 0.91
CA PRO A 79 -9.27 8.57 2.32
C PRO A 79 -8.09 8.18 3.23
N THR A 80 -8.06 8.67 4.46
CA THR A 80 -7.10 8.19 5.45
C THR A 80 -7.47 6.78 5.91
N LEU A 81 -6.49 6.02 6.43
CA LEU A 81 -6.78 4.68 6.97
C LEU A 81 -7.81 4.75 8.11
N GLU A 82 -7.73 5.78 8.96
CA GLU A 82 -8.69 5.99 10.06
C GLU A 82 -10.11 6.24 9.55
N GLN A 83 -10.27 7.00 8.46
CA GLN A 83 -11.59 7.23 7.83
C GLN A 83 -12.18 5.92 7.31
N LEU A 84 -11.39 5.10 6.62
CA LEU A 84 -11.84 3.78 6.16
C LEU A 84 -12.27 2.89 7.33
N GLU A 85 -11.46 2.82 8.39
CA GLU A 85 -11.76 1.98 9.54
C GLU A 85 -13.00 2.47 10.31
N ALA A 86 -13.23 3.79 10.38
CA ALA A 86 -14.43 4.38 10.96
C ALA A 86 -15.72 4.03 10.18
N GLU A 87 -15.61 3.80 8.88
CA GLU A 87 -16.70 3.33 8.02
C GLU A 87 -16.87 1.80 8.02
N GLY A 88 -16.03 1.08 8.78
CA GLY A 88 -16.04 -0.37 8.85
C GLY A 88 -15.29 -1.05 7.70
N CYS A 89 -14.59 -0.29 6.85
CA CYS A 89 -13.74 -0.82 5.79
C CYS A 89 -12.37 -1.19 6.35
N ARG A 90 -11.94 -2.44 6.13
CA ARG A 90 -10.55 -2.86 6.40
C ARG A 90 -9.83 -3.13 5.10
N LEU A 91 -8.60 -2.65 4.99
CA LEU A 91 -7.74 -3.01 3.87
C LEU A 91 -7.48 -4.51 3.85
N THR A 92 -7.56 -5.10 2.66
CA THR A 92 -7.19 -6.49 2.40
C THR A 92 -5.67 -6.64 2.31
N ASP A 93 -5.17 -7.87 2.43
CA ASP A 93 -3.73 -8.15 2.27
C ASP A 93 -3.21 -7.71 0.89
N LEU A 94 -4.06 -7.85 -0.14
CA LEU A 94 -3.76 -7.42 -1.51
C LEU A 94 -3.60 -5.90 -1.60
N GLN A 95 -4.49 -5.14 -0.96
CA GLN A 95 -4.41 -3.68 -0.91
C GLN A 95 -3.19 -3.20 -0.12
N LEU A 96 -2.90 -3.84 1.02
CA LEU A 96 -1.71 -3.55 1.83
C LEU A 96 -0.41 -3.79 1.03
N ALA A 97 -0.34 -4.90 0.30
CA ALA A 97 0.79 -5.20 -0.58
C ALA A 97 0.92 -4.17 -1.73
N ALA A 98 -0.19 -3.77 -2.35
CA ALA A 98 -0.20 -2.75 -3.40
C ALA A 98 0.31 -1.39 -2.90
N ILE A 99 -0.14 -0.96 -1.71
CA ILE A 99 0.31 0.29 -1.08
C ILE A 99 1.81 0.21 -0.72
N TYR A 100 2.26 -0.92 -0.19
CA TYR A 100 3.68 -1.12 0.08
C TYR A 100 4.52 -1.07 -1.19
N ASN A 101 4.12 -1.78 -2.24
CA ASN A 101 4.81 -1.75 -3.53
C ASN A 101 4.88 -0.33 -4.11
N PHE A 102 3.79 0.44 -3.99
CA PHE A 102 3.77 1.86 -4.34
C PHE A 102 4.78 2.69 -3.54
N SER A 103 4.92 2.46 -2.22
CA SER A 103 5.91 3.17 -1.41
C SER A 103 7.35 2.95 -1.94
N GLN A 104 7.66 1.74 -2.39
CA GLN A 104 8.98 1.36 -2.91
C GLN A 104 9.25 1.94 -4.31
N ALA A 105 8.36 1.68 -5.28
CA ALA A 105 8.62 1.93 -6.71
C ALA A 105 7.68 2.96 -7.37
N GLY A 106 6.79 3.59 -6.60
CA GLY A 106 5.83 4.59 -7.08
C GLY A 106 4.72 3.98 -7.93
N VAL A 107 4.06 4.81 -8.77
CA VAL A 107 2.86 4.42 -9.54
C VAL A 107 3.09 3.21 -10.45
N ARG A 108 4.31 3.02 -10.98
CA ARG A 108 4.65 1.87 -11.83
C ARG A 108 4.50 0.52 -11.11
N ALA A 109 4.65 0.53 -9.79
CA ALA A 109 4.46 -0.67 -8.97
C ALA A 109 3.00 -1.17 -8.97
N LEU A 110 2.06 -0.33 -9.43
CA LEU A 110 0.64 -0.66 -9.48
C LEU A 110 0.21 -1.25 -10.83
N GLU A 111 1.07 -1.25 -11.86
CA GLU A 111 0.78 -1.80 -13.18
C GLU A 111 0.26 -3.26 -13.15
N PRO A 112 0.84 -4.18 -12.34
CA PRO A 112 0.35 -5.56 -12.26
C PRO A 112 -1.09 -5.69 -11.74
N PHE A 113 -1.56 -4.74 -10.94
CA PHE A 113 -2.91 -4.77 -10.37
C PHE A 113 -3.98 -4.16 -11.29
N ARG A 114 -3.57 -3.38 -12.29
CA ARG A 114 -4.49 -2.74 -13.25
C ARG A 114 -5.00 -3.70 -14.33
N THR A 115 -4.16 -4.64 -14.74
CA THR A 115 -4.51 -5.60 -15.81
C THR A 115 -5.50 -6.67 -15.32
N GLY A 116 -5.68 -6.84 -14.01
CA GLY A 116 -6.59 -7.83 -13.42
C GLY A 116 -8.06 -7.41 -13.31
N GLY A 117 -8.43 -6.17 -13.66
CA GLY A 117 -9.80 -5.66 -13.56
C GLY A 117 -10.28 -4.85 -14.79
N ALA A 118 -9.56 -4.94 -15.90
CA ALA A 118 -9.89 -4.22 -17.13
C ALA A 118 -9.72 -5.12 -18.36
N ALA A 119 -10.51 -6.19 -18.41
CA ALA A 119 -10.88 -6.85 -19.66
C ALA A 119 -12.40 -6.78 -19.81
N ALA A 120 -12.95 -5.57 -19.87
CA ALA A 120 -14.21 -5.35 -20.57
C ALA A 120 -13.93 -5.62 -22.05
N GLN A 121 -14.17 -6.86 -22.47
CA GLN A 121 -14.22 -7.25 -23.87
C GLN A 121 -15.15 -6.27 -24.59
N PRO A 122 -14.74 -5.60 -25.69
CA PRO A 122 -15.73 -4.91 -26.51
C PRO A 122 -16.69 -5.98 -27.01
N ALA A 123 -17.98 -5.79 -26.73
CA ALA A 123 -19.04 -6.57 -27.35
C ALA A 123 -18.87 -6.43 -28.87
N GLY A 124 -18.29 -7.46 -29.47
CA GLY A 124 -18.27 -7.64 -30.91
C GLY A 124 -19.68 -7.99 -31.34
N ASP A 125 -20.28 -7.04 -32.04
CA ASP A 125 -21.49 -7.20 -32.85
C ASP A 125 -21.20 -8.22 -33.96
N GLU A 126 -21.81 -9.41 -33.91
CA GLU A 126 -22.19 -10.22 -35.09
C GLU A 126 -23.21 -11.32 -34.73
#